data_AF-A0A920HZ78-F1
#
_entry.id   AF-A0A920HZ78-F1
#
_cell.length_a   1.000
_cell.length_b   1.000
_cell.length_c   1.000
_cell.angle_alpha   90.00
_cell.angle_beta   90.00
_cell.angle_gamma   90.00
#
_symmetry.space_group_name_H-M   'P 1'
#
loop_
_entity.id
_entity.type
_entity.pdbx_description
1 polymer ?
#
loop_
_entity_poly.entity_id
_entity_poly.type
_entity_poly.pdbx_seq_one_letter_code
_entity_poly.pdbx_strand_id
1 'polypeptide(L)'
;MTDSDPSRSTAPAVKTFSLFKQTFRLPIVLWQSLFFIGPLCFMVAMSFFIVRNYRMQEDFVMKNWAKMLGRDYFWDSYFLTWGLAGIGTIVTMTVAFPAAYTLAFKVSESVRRWAIFMLIIPFFTSYSCGSSPGM
;
A
#
# COMPACT_ATOMS: atom_id res chain seq x y z
N MET A 1 -21.02 -1.44 62.70
CA MET A 1 -20.94 -2.81 62.13
C MET A 1 -20.64 -2.64 60.64
N THR A 2 -19.41 -2.24 60.33
CA THR A 2 -18.35 -3.14 59.83
C THR A 2 -18.80 -3.85 58.56
N ASP A 3 -18.47 -3.30 57.41
CA ASP A 3 -17.19 -3.43 56.69
C ASP A 3 -17.23 -4.59 55.71
N SER A 4 -16.70 -4.31 54.52
CA SER A 4 -16.31 -5.26 53.48
C SER A 4 -17.35 -6.28 53.01
N ASP A 5 -17.96 -6.03 51.85
CA ASP A 5 -18.11 -7.11 50.88
C ASP A 5 -16.72 -7.34 50.24
N PRO A 6 -16.03 -8.46 50.55
CA PRO A 6 -14.65 -8.68 50.13
C PRO A 6 -14.56 -9.31 48.72
N SER A 7 -15.65 -9.36 47.95
CA SER A 7 -15.73 -10.24 46.77
C SER A 7 -15.81 -9.53 45.41
N ARG A 8 -15.34 -8.28 45.28
CA ARG A 8 -14.96 -7.73 43.95
C ARG A 8 -13.77 -8.52 43.42
N SER A 9 -14.09 -9.65 42.79
CA SER A 9 -13.18 -10.45 41.98
C SER A 9 -12.66 -9.59 40.82
N THR A 10 -11.55 -8.90 41.06
CA THR A 10 -10.70 -8.37 40.00
C THR A 10 -10.02 -9.56 39.32
N ALA A 11 -10.75 -10.25 38.45
CA ALA A 11 -10.15 -11.25 37.59
C ALA A 11 -9.12 -10.54 36.69
N PRO A 12 -7.82 -10.90 36.75
CA PRO A 12 -6.86 -10.36 35.82
C PRO A 12 -7.25 -10.85 34.42
N ALA A 13 -7.45 -9.92 33.47
CA ALA A 13 -7.62 -10.25 32.07
C ALA A 13 -6.33 -10.91 31.57
N VAL A 14 -6.26 -12.24 31.66
CA VAL A 14 -5.16 -13.02 31.10
C VAL A 14 -5.18 -12.76 29.60
N LYS A 15 -4.17 -12.05 29.11
CA LYS A 15 -3.87 -12.00 27.68
C LYS A 15 -3.44 -13.39 27.26
N THR A 16 -4.41 -14.26 27.00
CA THR A 16 -4.17 -15.52 26.31
C THR A 16 -3.75 -15.12 24.91
N PHE A 17 -2.44 -14.98 24.71
CA PHE A 17 -1.85 -14.98 23.38
C PHE A 17 -2.36 -16.24 22.71
N SER A 18 -3.33 -16.06 21.81
CA SER A 18 -3.94 -17.14 21.06
C SER A 18 -2.90 -17.68 20.10
N LEU A 19 -2.03 -18.55 20.61
CA LEU A 19 -1.03 -19.35 19.89
C LEU A 19 -1.66 -19.98 18.65
N PHE A 20 -2.92 -20.43 18.78
CA PHE A 20 -3.74 -20.94 17.69
C PHE A 20 -3.97 -19.90 16.57
N LYS A 21 -4.43 -18.67 16.88
CA LYS A 21 -4.56 -17.59 15.87
C LYS A 21 -3.23 -17.22 15.23
N GLN A 22 -2.13 -17.30 15.99
CA GLN A 22 -0.80 -16.96 15.51
C GLN A 22 -0.28 -18.01 14.51
N THR A 23 -0.55 -19.29 14.75
CA THR A 23 -0.20 -20.39 13.83
C THR A 23 -0.87 -20.28 12.47
N PHE A 24 -2.13 -19.83 12.37
CA PHE A 24 -2.79 -19.66 11.07
C PHE A 24 -2.39 -18.37 10.35
N ARG A 25 -1.92 -17.34 11.07
CA ARG A 25 -1.45 -16.07 10.48
C ARG A 25 0.02 -16.10 10.08
N LEU A 26 0.84 -16.90 10.76
CA LEU A 26 2.28 -16.97 10.49
C LEU A 26 2.60 -17.36 9.05
N PRO A 27 2.02 -18.41 8.46
CA PRO A 27 2.38 -18.86 7.11
C PRO A 27 2.18 -17.78 6.06
N ILE A 28 1.02 -17.11 6.07
CA ILE A 28 0.74 -16.06 5.09
C ILE A 28 1.61 -14.81 5.29
N VAL A 29 1.89 -14.42 6.54
CA VAL A 29 2.76 -13.28 6.84
C VAL A 29 4.21 -13.58 6.48
N LEU A 30 4.71 -14.77 6.82
CA LEU A 30 6.06 -15.21 6.47
C LEU A 30 6.22 -15.30 4.96
N TRP A 31 5.26 -15.90 4.27
CA TRP A 31 5.27 -16.00 2.81
C TRP A 31 5.22 -14.63 2.15
N GLN A 32 4.28 -13.76 2.54
CA GLN A 32 4.18 -12.40 2.01
C GLN A 32 5.47 -11.59 2.27
N SER A 33 6.04 -11.71 3.46
CA SER A 33 7.28 -11.01 3.82
C SER A 33 8.46 -11.54 3.00
N LEU A 34 8.60 -12.86 2.85
CA LEU A 34 9.69 -13.46 2.10
C LEU A 34 9.68 -13.03 0.64
N PHE A 35 8.53 -13.09 -0.02
CA PHE A 35 8.41 -12.76 -1.45
C PHE A 35 8.29 -11.27 -1.74
N PHE A 36 7.98 -10.43 -0.75
CA PHE A 36 7.99 -8.98 -0.92
C PHE A 36 9.35 -8.37 -0.54
N ILE A 37 9.86 -8.71 0.64
CA ILE A 37 11.11 -8.17 1.17
C ILE A 37 12.31 -8.79 0.45
N GLY A 38 12.26 -10.08 0.08
CA GLY A 38 13.36 -10.76 -0.61
C GLY A 38 13.78 -10.03 -1.91
N PRO A 39 12.86 -9.82 -2.87
CA PRO A 39 13.16 -9.07 -4.09
C PRO A 39 13.55 -7.61 -3.83
N LEU A 40 13.00 -6.97 -2.79
CA LEU A 40 13.33 -5.60 -2.43
C LEU A 40 14.77 -5.49 -1.90
N CYS A 41 15.18 -6.38 -1.00
CA CYS A 41 16.56 -6.50 -0.54
C CYS A 41 17.50 -6.83 -1.69
N PHE A 42 17.10 -7.72 -2.60
CA PHE A 42 17.87 -8.02 -3.81
C PHE A 42 18.02 -6.79 -4.72
N MET A 43 16.96 -6.03 -4.94
CA MET A 43 16.99 -4.76 -5.70
C MET A 43 17.94 -3.74 -5.06
N VAL A 44 17.87 -3.59 -3.73
CA VAL A 44 18.77 -2.72 -2.99
C VAL A 44 20.22 -3.21 -3.11
N ALA A 45 20.48 -4.50 -2.91
CA ALA A 45 21.81 -5.08 -3.10
C ALA A 45 22.34 -4.84 -4.52
N MET A 46 21.53 -5.07 -5.55
CA MET A 46 21.84 -4.81 -6.96
C MET A 46 22.13 -3.33 -7.24
N SER A 47 21.49 -2.40 -6.54
CA SER A 47 21.77 -0.96 -6.67
C SER A 47 23.20 -0.58 -6.25
N PHE A 48 23.86 -1.42 -5.44
CA PHE A 48 25.26 -1.28 -5.04
C PHE A 48 26.25 -1.96 -5.99
N PHE A 49 25.81 -2.60 -7.08
CA PHE A 49 26.68 -3.17 -8.10
C PHE A 49 26.66 -2.30 -9.38
N ILE A 50 27.83 -1.92 -9.89
CA ILE A 50 27.95 -1.18 -11.16
C ILE A 50 28.77 -2.01 -12.14
N VAL A 51 28.21 -2.23 -13.33
CA VAL A 51 28.95 -2.79 -14.46
C VAL A 51 29.59 -1.63 -15.22
N ARG A 52 30.91 -1.46 -15.13
CA ARG A 52 31.67 -0.51 -15.97
C ARG A 52 32.56 -1.28 -16.95
N ASN A 53 32.56 -0.91 -18.22
CA ASN A 53 33.44 -1.52 -19.24
C ASN A 53 33.42 -3.06 -19.25
N TYR A 54 32.24 -3.68 -19.19
CA TYR A 54 32.05 -5.14 -19.14
C TYR A 54 32.79 -5.86 -17.99
N ARG A 55 33.27 -5.14 -16.97
CA ARG A 55 33.90 -5.70 -15.77
C ARG A 55 33.16 -5.18 -14.54
N MET A 56 32.82 -6.09 -13.63
CA MET A 56 32.30 -5.69 -12.32
C MET A 56 33.49 -5.16 -11.51
N GLN A 57 33.47 -3.86 -11.23
CA GLN A 57 34.48 -3.20 -10.40
C GLN A 57 33.78 -2.62 -9.17
N GLU A 58 34.15 -3.13 -8.00
CA GLU A 58 33.58 -2.74 -6.70
C GLU A 58 34.13 -1.38 -6.26
N ASP A 59 33.64 -0.30 -6.89
CA ASP A 59 33.89 1.05 -6.39
C ASP A 59 32.79 1.38 -5.38
N PHE A 60 33.08 1.21 -4.08
CA PHE A 60 32.13 1.38 -2.96
C PHE A 60 31.10 2.50 -3.22
N VAL A 61 29.85 2.09 -3.42
CA VAL A 61 28.83 2.77 -4.24
C VAL A 61 28.19 4.02 -3.63
N MET A 62 28.75 4.62 -2.57
CA MET A 62 28.24 5.89 -2.04
C MET A 62 28.37 7.08 -3.01
N LYS A 63 29.36 7.04 -3.92
CA LYS A 63 29.52 8.07 -4.97
C LYS A 63 28.38 8.06 -6.00
N ASN A 64 27.74 6.91 -6.25
CA ASN A 64 26.62 6.82 -7.20
C ASN A 64 25.37 7.50 -6.67
N TRP A 65 25.08 7.29 -5.38
CA TRP A 65 23.99 7.96 -4.67
C TRP A 65 24.22 9.47 -4.63
N ALA A 66 25.44 9.93 -4.31
CA ALA A 66 25.79 11.36 -4.34
C ALA A 66 25.63 11.96 -5.75
N LYS A 67 26.02 11.22 -6.80
CA LYS A 67 25.85 11.65 -8.19
C LYS A 67 24.38 11.72 -8.60
N MET A 68 23.55 10.77 -8.18
CA MET A 68 22.12 10.73 -8.51
C MET A 68 21.34 11.81 -7.77
N LEU A 69 21.54 11.92 -6.45
CA LEU A 69 20.87 12.91 -5.60
C LEU A 69 21.35 14.34 -5.82
N GLY A 70 22.54 14.52 -6.43
CA GLY A 70 23.05 15.84 -6.83
C GLY A 70 22.58 16.32 -8.20
N ARG A 71 21.69 15.60 -8.90
CA ARG A 71 21.09 16.07 -10.17
C ARG A 71 19.80 16.83 -9.89
N ASP A 72 19.65 18.02 -10.47
CA ASP A 72 18.43 18.82 -10.30
C ASP A 72 17.19 18.12 -10.87
N TYR A 73 17.31 17.50 -12.06
CA TYR A 73 16.22 16.75 -12.70
C TYR A 73 15.66 15.60 -11.85
N PHE A 74 16.47 15.03 -10.94
CA PHE A 74 16.01 13.99 -10.01
C PHE A 74 14.97 14.56 -9.05
N TRP A 75 15.24 15.73 -8.48
CA TRP A 75 14.35 16.40 -7.55
C TRP A 75 13.13 17.00 -8.25
N ASP A 76 13.30 17.58 -9.44
CA ASP A 76 12.19 18.13 -10.23
C ASP A 76 11.15 17.03 -10.52
N SER A 77 11.60 15.86 -10.97
CA SER A 77 10.73 14.71 -11.24
C SER A 77 10.07 14.19 -9.96
N TYR A 78 10.81 14.19 -8.85
CA TYR A 78 10.31 13.75 -7.54
C TYR A 78 9.18 14.66 -7.04
N PHE A 79 9.39 15.98 -7.06
CA PHE A 79 8.39 16.96 -6.66
C PHE A 79 7.19 16.99 -7.60
N LEU A 80 7.40 16.83 -8.91
CA LEU A 80 6.30 16.71 -9.85
C LEU A 80 5.42 15.50 -9.52
N THR A 81 6.03 14.34 -9.27
CA THR A 81 5.30 13.10 -8.94
C THR A 81 4.53 13.27 -7.64
N TRP A 82 5.17 13.82 -6.60
CA TRP A 82 4.52 14.10 -5.32
C TRP A 82 3.40 15.14 -5.44
N GLY A 83 3.62 16.19 -6.24
CA GLY A 83 2.63 17.22 -6.50
C GLY A 83 1.41 16.65 -7.21
N LEU A 84 1.60 15.87 -8.27
CA LEU A 84 0.52 15.18 -8.98
C LEU A 84 -0.23 14.20 -8.08
N ALA A 85 0.50 13.40 -7.28
CA ALA A 85 -0.12 12.48 -6.34
C ALA A 85 -0.93 13.23 -5.27
N GLY A 86 -0.39 14.30 -4.69
CA GLY A 86 -1.06 15.10 -3.67
C GLY A 86 -2.30 15.83 -4.21
N ILE A 87 -2.15 16.55 -5.31
CA ILE A 87 -3.25 17.27 -5.96
C ILE A 87 -4.32 16.28 -6.42
N GLY A 88 -3.92 15.19 -7.09
CA GLY A 88 -4.84 14.14 -7.52
C GLY A 88 -5.62 13.53 -6.37
N THR A 89 -4.96 13.28 -5.23
CA THR A 89 -5.62 12.78 -4.01
C THR A 89 -6.63 13.79 -3.48
N ILE A 90 -6.24 15.07 -3.35
CA ILE A 90 -7.13 16.13 -2.83
C ILE A 90 -8.34 16.31 -3.75
N VAL A 91 -8.12 16.46 -5.05
CA VAL A 91 -9.21 16.64 -6.04
C VAL A 91 -10.15 15.44 -6.01
N THR A 92 -9.61 14.23 -6.04
CA THR A 92 -10.42 13.01 -5.99
C THR A 92 -11.22 12.94 -4.70
N MET A 93 -10.60 13.25 -3.56
CA MET A 93 -11.25 13.26 -2.24
C MET A 93 -12.37 14.29 -2.18
N THR A 94 -12.14 15.52 -2.67
CA THR A 94 -13.16 16.58 -2.71
C THR A 94 -14.38 16.20 -3.56
N VAL A 95 -14.22 15.41 -4.62
CA VAL A 95 -15.35 14.96 -5.47
C VAL A 95 -15.99 13.67 -4.94
N ALA A 96 -15.17 12.70 -4.53
CA ALA A 96 -15.63 11.38 -4.11
C ALA A 96 -16.40 11.43 -2.79
N PHE A 97 -16.02 12.29 -1.83
CA PHE A 97 -16.70 12.38 -0.54
C PHE A 97 -18.15 12.87 -0.66
N PRO A 98 -18.45 13.99 -1.36
CA PRO A 98 -19.82 14.41 -1.62
C PRO A 98 -20.62 13.38 -2.41
N ALA A 99 -20.00 12.72 -3.40
CA ALA A 99 -20.66 11.69 -4.18
C ALA A 99 -21.06 10.48 -3.31
N ALA A 100 -20.14 9.99 -2.46
CA ALA A 100 -20.42 8.90 -1.53
C ALA A 100 -21.48 9.30 -0.49
N TYR A 101 -21.44 10.53 0.03
CA TYR A 101 -22.41 11.04 0.99
C TYR A 101 -23.82 11.11 0.40
N THR A 102 -23.96 11.67 -0.81
CA THR A 102 -25.27 11.75 -1.48
C THR A 102 -25.83 10.37 -1.81
N LEU A 103 -24.98 9.46 -2.28
CA LEU A 103 -25.35 8.08 -2.58
C LEU A 103 -25.78 7.29 -1.33
N ALA A 104 -25.15 7.56 -0.18
CA ALA A 104 -25.46 6.89 1.08
C ALA A 104 -26.77 7.37 1.72
N PHE A 105 -27.03 8.69 1.72
CA PHE A 105 -28.11 9.28 2.53
C PHE A 105 -29.29 9.85 1.74
N LYS A 106 -29.12 10.18 0.45
CA LYS A 106 -30.11 10.99 -0.31
C LYS A 106 -30.78 10.26 -1.49
N VAL A 107 -30.33 9.05 -1.85
CA VAL A 107 -30.72 8.38 -3.11
C VAL A 107 -31.59 7.14 -2.82
N SER A 108 -32.62 6.91 -3.65
CA SER A 108 -33.51 5.75 -3.58
C SER A 108 -32.77 4.44 -3.93
N GLU A 109 -33.25 3.29 -3.41
CA GLU A 109 -32.57 2.00 -3.57
C GLU A 109 -32.27 1.63 -5.03
N SER A 110 -33.20 1.91 -5.95
CA SER A 110 -33.05 1.58 -7.37
C SER A 110 -31.94 2.41 -8.03
N VAL A 111 -31.90 3.72 -7.77
CA VAL A 111 -30.89 4.62 -8.34
C VAL A 111 -29.51 4.33 -7.75
N ARG A 112 -29.43 3.99 -6.45
CA ARG A 112 -28.18 3.57 -5.81
C ARG A 112 -27.58 2.32 -6.44
N ARG A 113 -28.39 1.30 -6.72
CA ARG A 113 -27.95 0.05 -7.35
C ARG A 113 -27.40 0.29 -8.75
N TRP A 114 -28.09 1.09 -9.56
CA TRP A 114 -27.63 1.45 -10.91
C TRP A 114 -26.34 2.29 -10.91
N ALA A 115 -26.23 3.26 -9.99
CA ALA A 115 -25.02 4.08 -9.86
C ALA A 115 -23.79 3.25 -9.47
N ILE A 116 -23.94 2.34 -8.50
CA ILE A 116 -22.86 1.42 -8.11
C ILE A 116 -22.46 0.51 -9.28
N PHE A 117 -23.44 -0.01 -10.02
CA PHE A 117 -23.18 -0.86 -11.18
C PHE A 117 -22.37 -0.09 -12.26
N MET A 118 -22.78 1.13 -12.61
CA MET A 118 -22.05 1.97 -13.56
C MET A 118 -20.64 2.36 -13.08
N LEU A 119 -20.43 2.49 -11.77
CA LEU A 119 -19.11 2.80 -11.20
C LEU A 119 -18.16 1.60 -11.24
N ILE A 120 -18.70 0.39 -11.11
CA ILE A 120 -17.94 -0.86 -11.10
C ILE A 120 -17.55 -1.30 -12.52
N ILE A 121 -18.45 -1.20 -13.50
CA ILE A 121 -18.19 -1.63 -14.90
C ILE A 121 -16.85 -1.14 -15.47
N PRO A 122 -16.47 0.16 -15.43
CA PRO A 122 -15.21 0.61 -16.03
C PRO A 122 -13.98 0.00 -15.36
N PHE A 123 -14.04 -0.31 -14.05
CA PHE A 123 -12.98 -1.04 -13.37
C PHE A 123 -12.81 -2.44 -13.96
N PHE A 124 -13.93 -3.11 -14.26
CA PHE A 124 -13.91 -4.44 -14.85
C PHE A 124 -13.65 -4.45 -16.38
N THR A 125 -14.00 -3.42 -17.13
CA THR A 125 -13.69 -3.38 -18.57
C THR A 125 -12.23 -3.05 -18.86
N SER A 126 -11.56 -2.32 -17.95
CA SER A 126 -10.17 -1.87 -18.13
C SER A 126 -9.15 -3.02 -18.21
N TYR A 127 -9.46 -4.21 -17.69
CA TYR A 127 -8.51 -5.34 -17.68
C TYR A 127 -8.55 -6.21 -18.95
N SER A 128 -9.42 -5.94 -19.93
CA SER A 128 -9.64 -6.85 -21.07
C SER A 128 -9.12 -6.39 -22.43
N CYS A 129 -8.70 -5.14 -22.62
CA CYS A 129 -8.30 -4.66 -23.96
C CYS A 129 -6.78 -4.54 -24.10
N GLY A 130 -6.13 -5.70 -24.13
CA GLY A 130 -4.69 -5.84 -24.36
C GLY A 130 -4.33 -7.11 -25.12
N SER A 131 -5.25 -7.69 -25.88
CA SER A 131 -4.94 -8.69 -26.90
C SER A 131 -5.20 -8.05 -28.26
N SER A 132 -4.23 -7.29 -28.76
CA SER A 132 -4.17 -6.99 -30.20
C SER A 132 -3.48 -8.19 -30.84
N PRO A 133 -4.19 -9.03 -31.63
CA PRO A 133 -3.55 -10.00 -32.48
C PRO A 133 -3.20 -9.28 -33.79
N GLY A 134 -1.92 -8.94 -33.96
CA GLY A 134 -1.39 -8.55 -35.26
C GLY A 134 -0.38 -7.40 -35.21
N MET A 135 0.91 -7.74 -35.15
CA MET A 135 1.87 -7.65 -36.26
C MET A 135 3.27 -7.99 -35.76
#